data_AF-A0A938FMR9-F1
#
_entry.id   AF-A0A938FMR9-F1
#
_cell.length_a   1.000
_cell.length_b   1.000
_cell.length_c   1.000
_cell.angle_alpha   90.00
_cell.angle_beta   90.00
_cell.angle_gamma   90.00
#
_symmetry.space_group_name_H-M   'P 1'
#
loop_
_entity.id
_entity.type
_entity.pdbx_description
1 polymer ?
#
loop_
_entity_poly.entity_id
_entity_poly.type
_entity_poly.pdbx_seq_one_letter_code
_entity_poly.pdbx_strand_id
1 'polypeptide(L)'
;MRSVGSLGSRGVFAIFLALSLVSCATTINDSAPTTSLAGGESSTSGQDTQTSLDESLSDRDLLAMMLGHIEELSAAMQKSDRKSAAKSLEQIDLIATTLKPRLSNLSDQLAADFDRVVALASSSLERNRPADADKALRFLPLIIDSLKNF
;
A
#
# COMPACT_ATOMS: atom_id res chain seq x y z
N MET A 1 -10.74 52.17 26.27
CA MET A 1 -10.15 50.97 25.65
C MET A 1 -9.70 50.04 26.77
N ARG A 2 -10.42 48.93 27.02
CA ARG A 2 -10.07 47.89 27.99
C ARG A 2 -10.06 46.55 27.25
N SER A 3 -8.95 45.84 27.31
CA SER A 3 -8.84 44.39 27.15
C SER A 3 -7.42 44.01 27.58
N VAL A 4 -7.18 43.78 28.87
CA VAL A 4 -7.15 42.45 29.53
C VAL A 4 -6.19 41.48 28.83
N GLY A 5 -4.95 41.46 29.31
CA GLY A 5 -4.00 40.38 29.10
C GLY A 5 -4.18 39.29 30.16
N SER A 6 -4.32 38.06 29.71
CA SER A 6 -4.44 36.81 30.46
C SER A 6 -4.25 35.71 29.40
N LEU A 7 -3.49 34.63 29.54
CA LEU A 7 -3.08 33.86 30.70
C LEU A 7 -1.83 33.08 30.27
N GLY A 8 -0.81 33.06 31.12
CA GLY A 8 0.35 32.18 30.93
C GLY A 8 0.11 30.76 31.44
N SER A 9 1.14 29.95 31.21
CA SER A 9 1.60 28.85 32.07
C SER A 9 1.17 27.41 31.72
N ARG A 10 2.15 26.69 31.16
CA ARG A 10 2.70 25.39 31.62
C ARG A 10 1.74 24.19 31.73
N GLY A 11 1.92 23.21 30.85
CA GLY A 11 1.44 21.83 31.00
C GLY A 11 2.32 20.87 30.20
N VAL A 12 3.44 20.41 30.76
CA VAL A 12 3.66 19.06 31.32
C VAL A 12 3.94 17.99 30.24
N PHE A 13 5.19 17.55 30.25
CA PHE A 13 5.77 16.37 29.60
C PHE A 13 5.01 15.09 30.00
N ALA A 14 4.66 14.23 29.05
CA ALA A 14 4.32 12.84 29.32
C ALA A 14 4.88 11.94 28.21
N ILE A 15 6.09 11.41 28.47
CA ILE A 15 6.68 10.27 27.77
C ILE A 15 5.84 9.04 28.11
N PHE A 16 5.26 8.38 27.11
CA PHE A 16 4.76 7.02 27.24
C PHE A 16 5.68 6.06 26.48
N LEU A 17 6.53 5.40 27.26
CA LEU A 17 7.40 4.29 26.89
C LEU A 17 6.76 3.00 27.43
N ALA A 18 6.37 2.08 26.55
CA ALA A 18 6.06 0.67 26.89
C ALA A 18 6.27 -0.16 25.61
N LEU A 19 7.44 -0.78 25.40
CA LEU A 19 7.90 -2.09 25.90
C LEU A 19 7.30 -3.29 25.13
N SER A 20 7.98 -3.61 24.03
CA SER A 20 8.41 -4.93 23.51
C SER A 20 7.52 -6.17 23.68
N LEU A 21 6.92 -6.57 22.54
CA LEU A 21 6.93 -7.90 21.90
C LEU A 21 7.11 -9.15 22.79
N VAL A 22 5.99 -9.85 23.01
CA VAL A 22 5.98 -11.29 23.34
C VAL A 22 5.88 -12.07 22.03
N SER A 23 6.90 -12.88 21.72
CA SER A 23 6.88 -13.83 20.60
C SER A 23 6.50 -15.20 21.14
N CYS A 24 5.35 -15.72 20.71
CA CYS A 24 5.02 -17.13 20.89
C CYS A 24 5.53 -17.90 19.68
N ALA A 25 6.58 -18.69 19.90
CA ALA A 25 7.02 -19.73 18.99
C ALA A 25 6.03 -20.90 19.04
N THR A 26 5.28 -21.11 17.95
CA THR A 26 4.55 -22.37 17.73
C THR A 26 5.44 -23.29 16.92
N THR A 27 5.89 -24.35 17.58
CA THR A 27 6.53 -25.51 16.98
C THR A 27 5.44 -26.47 16.50
N ILE A 28 5.35 -26.69 15.19
CA ILE A 28 4.67 -27.88 14.65
C ILE A 28 5.74 -28.69 13.90
N ASN A 29 6.24 -29.70 14.61
CA ASN A 29 6.95 -30.83 14.03
C ASN A 29 5.93 -31.94 13.84
N ASP A 30 5.51 -32.18 12.60
CA ASP A 30 4.99 -33.48 12.19
C ASP A 30 5.86 -34.00 11.04
N SER A 31 6.84 -34.80 11.43
CA SER A 31 7.48 -35.74 10.53
C SER A 31 6.50 -36.90 10.30
N ALA A 32 5.95 -36.99 9.10
CA ALA A 32 5.35 -38.23 8.60
C ALA A 32 6.00 -38.56 7.25
N PRO A 33 6.86 -39.60 7.18
CA PRO A 33 7.34 -40.12 5.91
C PRO A 33 6.30 -41.11 5.38
N THR A 34 5.60 -40.76 4.30
CA THR A 34 4.84 -41.74 3.52
C THR A 34 5.22 -41.62 2.05
N THR A 35 6.19 -42.42 1.65
CA THR A 35 6.35 -42.86 0.25
C THR A 35 5.13 -43.67 -0.14
N SER A 36 4.40 -43.22 -1.18
CA SER A 36 3.69 -44.13 -2.08
C SER A 36 3.50 -43.47 -3.43
N LEU A 37 3.92 -44.21 -4.45
CA LEU A 37 3.81 -43.91 -5.87
C LEU A 37 2.35 -43.97 -6.36
N ALA A 38 2.17 -43.38 -7.55
CA ALA A 38 1.10 -43.58 -8.53
C ALA A 38 -0.10 -42.62 -8.48
N GLY A 39 -0.09 -41.70 -9.45
CA GLY A 39 -1.17 -41.57 -10.45
C GLY A 39 -2.45 -40.86 -10.02
N GLY A 40 -2.77 -39.78 -10.73
CA GLY A 40 -4.13 -39.24 -10.79
C GLY A 40 -4.23 -37.75 -10.51
N GLU A 41 -4.17 -36.97 -11.59
CA GLU A 41 -4.92 -35.73 -11.81
C GLU A 41 -5.97 -35.36 -10.75
N SER A 42 -5.64 -34.38 -9.89
CA SER A 42 -6.56 -33.39 -9.31
C SER A 42 -5.80 -32.51 -8.33
N SER A 43 -5.20 -31.44 -8.85
CA SER A 43 -4.65 -30.37 -8.02
C SER A 43 -5.80 -29.46 -7.56
N THR A 44 -6.45 -29.84 -6.46
CA THR A 44 -7.03 -28.87 -5.52
C THR A 44 -5.86 -28.21 -4.80
N SER A 45 -5.41 -27.05 -5.29
CA SER A 45 -4.45 -26.22 -4.58
C SER A 45 -5.20 -25.26 -3.67
N GLY A 46 -4.89 -25.34 -2.37
CA GLY A 46 -5.29 -24.36 -1.37
C GLY A 46 -4.88 -22.96 -1.80
N GLN A 47 -5.82 -22.04 -1.58
CA GLN A 47 -5.77 -20.64 -1.93
C GLN A 47 -5.05 -19.88 -0.81
N ASP A 48 -3.71 -19.86 -0.87
CA ASP A 48 -2.90 -18.79 -0.32
C ASP A 48 -2.21 -18.11 -1.51
N THR A 49 -2.91 -17.15 -2.12
CA THR A 49 -2.32 -16.30 -3.17
C THR A 49 -1.39 -15.32 -2.50
N GLN A 50 -0.16 -15.74 -2.17
CA GLN A 50 0.93 -14.79 -2.02
C GLN A 50 1.17 -14.17 -3.39
N THR A 51 0.67 -12.95 -3.61
CA THR A 51 1.05 -12.12 -4.76
C THR A 51 2.50 -11.69 -4.55
N SER A 52 3.45 -12.56 -4.89
CA SER A 52 4.86 -12.18 -4.94
C SER A 52 5.02 -11.24 -6.14
N LEU A 53 5.34 -9.97 -5.89
CA LEU A 53 5.79 -9.08 -6.95
C LEU A 53 7.13 -9.59 -7.49
N ASP A 54 7.26 -9.61 -8.82
CA ASP A 54 8.53 -9.89 -9.46
C ASP A 54 9.41 -8.63 -9.38
N GLU A 55 10.45 -8.68 -8.56
CA GLU A 55 11.38 -7.55 -8.36
C GLU A 55 12.18 -7.21 -9.63
N SER A 56 12.22 -8.10 -10.63
CA SER A 56 12.89 -7.83 -11.91
C SER A 56 12.11 -6.91 -12.85
N LEU A 57 10.84 -6.61 -12.53
CA LEU A 57 10.02 -5.68 -13.29
C LEU A 57 10.63 -4.27 -13.30
N SER A 58 10.50 -3.60 -14.44
CA SER A 58 10.92 -2.22 -14.59
C SER A 58 10.01 -1.29 -13.80
N ASP A 59 10.54 -0.13 -13.40
CA ASP A 59 9.78 0.88 -12.66
C ASP A 59 8.53 1.35 -13.45
N ARG A 60 8.63 1.40 -14.79
CA ARG A 60 7.50 1.76 -15.66
C ARG A 60 6.41 0.69 -15.66
N ASP A 61 6.78 -0.59 -15.63
CA ASP A 61 5.81 -1.69 -15.61
C ASP A 61 5.10 -1.75 -14.26
N LEU A 62 5.83 -1.57 -13.16
CA LEU A 62 5.26 -1.46 -11.82
C LEU A 62 4.28 -0.28 -11.70
N LEU A 63 4.65 0.90 -12.24
CA LEU A 63 3.75 2.06 -12.26
C LEU A 63 2.52 1.83 -13.15
N ALA A 64 2.67 1.14 -14.29
CA ALA A 64 1.55 0.80 -15.15
C ALA A 64 0.59 -0.19 -14.47
N MET A 65 1.11 -1.17 -13.73
CA MET A 65 0.32 -2.09 -12.92
C MET A 65 -0.42 -1.34 -11.80
N MET A 66 0.27 -0.43 -11.11
CA MET A 66 -0.36 0.42 -10.09
C MET A 66 -1.46 1.30 -10.68
N LEU A 67 -1.29 1.82 -11.91
CA LEU A 67 -2.32 2.59 -12.60
C LEU A 67 -3.59 1.76 -12.82
N GLY A 68 -3.45 0.50 -13.24
CA GLY A 68 -4.57 -0.42 -13.35
C GLY A 68 -5.31 -0.60 -12.03
N HIS A 69 -4.60 -0.80 -10.93
CA HIS A 69 -5.22 -0.94 -9.61
C HIS A 69 -5.87 0.36 -9.10
N ILE A 70 -5.33 1.54 -9.45
CA ILE A 70 -5.99 2.82 -9.13
C ILE A 70 -7.28 3.00 -9.95
N GLU A 71 -7.32 2.53 -11.19
CA GLU A 71 -8.54 2.50 -12.00
C GLU A 71 -9.61 1.60 -11.37
N GLU A 72 -9.22 0.39 -10.95
CA GLU A 72 -10.07 -0.54 -10.22
C GLU A 72 -10.58 0.06 -8.90
N LEU A 73 -9.70 0.72 -8.14
CA LEU A 73 -10.03 1.42 -6.90
C LEU A 73 -11.06 2.52 -7.15
N SER A 74 -10.83 3.41 -8.14
CA SER A 74 -11.78 4.47 -8.49
C SER A 74 -13.13 3.88 -8.88
N ALA A 75 -13.17 2.87 -9.75
CA ALA A 75 -14.41 2.23 -10.19
C ALA A 75 -15.17 1.57 -9.03
N ALA A 76 -14.46 0.89 -8.12
CA ALA A 76 -15.04 0.29 -6.93
C ALA A 76 -15.61 1.34 -5.97
N MET A 77 -14.87 2.43 -5.74
CA MET A 77 -15.30 3.56 -4.91
C MET A 77 -16.55 4.24 -5.46
N GLN A 78 -16.64 4.44 -6.78
CA GLN A 78 -17.83 4.99 -7.44
C GLN A 78 -19.06 4.08 -7.27
N LYS A 79 -18.87 2.76 -7.27
CA LYS A 79 -19.92 1.76 -7.05
C LYS A 79 -20.23 1.50 -5.57
N SER A 80 -19.56 2.20 -4.65
CA SER A 80 -19.61 1.93 -3.20
C SER A 80 -19.22 0.49 -2.81
N ASP A 81 -18.45 -0.20 -3.65
CA ASP A 81 -17.92 -1.54 -3.35
C ASP A 81 -16.63 -1.43 -2.53
N ARG A 82 -16.81 -1.35 -1.21
CA ARG A 82 -15.70 -1.17 -0.26
C ARG A 82 -14.76 -2.37 -0.21
N LYS A 83 -15.26 -3.58 -0.49
CA LYS A 83 -14.45 -4.81 -0.45
C LYS A 83 -13.48 -4.85 -1.62
N SER A 84 -13.96 -4.54 -2.82
CA SER A 84 -13.10 -4.48 -4.01
C SER A 84 -12.15 -3.29 -3.94
N ALA A 85 -12.59 -2.14 -3.41
CA ALA A 85 -11.72 -0.99 -3.19
C ALA A 85 -10.57 -1.31 -2.21
N ALA A 86 -10.84 -2.01 -1.11
CA ALA A 86 -9.80 -2.41 -0.15
C ALA A 86 -8.75 -3.35 -0.78
N LYS A 87 -9.19 -4.33 -1.59
CA LYS A 87 -8.27 -5.22 -2.31
C LYS A 87 -7.39 -4.46 -3.31
N SER A 88 -7.96 -3.50 -4.02
CA SER A 88 -7.21 -2.67 -4.97
C SER A 88 -6.17 -1.84 -4.24
N LEU A 89 -6.53 -1.27 -3.08
CA LEU A 89 -5.60 -0.51 -2.24
C LEU A 89 -4.45 -1.38 -1.71
N GLU A 90 -4.71 -2.61 -1.31
CA GLU A 90 -3.66 -3.55 -0.89
C GLU A 90 -2.62 -3.82 -1.99
N GLN A 91 -3.06 -3.97 -3.24
CA GLN A 91 -2.14 -4.12 -4.38
C GLN A 91 -1.35 -2.83 -4.66
N ILE A 92 -2.00 -1.66 -4.53
CA ILE A 92 -1.36 -0.35 -4.65
C ILE A 92 -0.25 -0.20 -3.60
N ASP A 93 -0.53 -0.53 -2.34
CA ASP A 93 0.43 -0.44 -1.24
C ASP A 93 1.60 -1.41 -1.45
N LEU A 94 1.32 -2.64 -1.89
CA LEU A 94 2.36 -3.62 -2.21
C LEU A 94 3.33 -3.08 -3.27
N ILE A 95 2.82 -2.53 -4.37
CA ILE A 95 3.66 -1.93 -5.42
C ILE A 95 4.41 -0.70 -4.89
N ALA A 96 3.74 0.14 -4.09
CA ALA A 96 4.33 1.36 -3.54
C ALA A 96 5.54 1.06 -2.64
N THR A 97 5.47 0.00 -1.83
CA THR A 97 6.61 -0.40 -0.97
C THR A 97 7.85 -0.80 -1.77
N THR A 98 7.67 -1.47 -2.91
CA THR A 98 8.76 -1.83 -3.82
C THR A 98 9.32 -0.62 -4.57
N LEU A 99 8.45 0.27 -5.02
CA LEU A 99 8.82 1.34 -5.95
C LEU A 99 9.42 2.56 -5.23
N LYS A 100 8.96 2.87 -4.01
CA LYS A 100 9.41 4.02 -3.23
C LYS A 100 10.94 4.14 -3.09
N PRO A 101 11.70 3.10 -2.68
CA PRO A 101 13.15 3.20 -2.60
C PRO A 101 13.81 3.44 -3.96
N ARG A 102 13.24 2.90 -5.05
CA ARG A 102 13.76 3.09 -6.41
C ARG A 102 13.59 4.53 -6.88
N LEU A 103 12.40 5.11 -6.71
CA LEU A 103 12.14 6.50 -7.06
C LEU A 103 12.94 7.49 -6.22
N SER A 104 13.15 7.18 -4.94
CA SER A 104 13.97 8.02 -4.04
C SER A 104 15.43 8.09 -4.48
N ASN A 105 15.96 7.04 -5.12
CA ASN A 105 17.30 7.06 -5.71
C ASN A 105 17.40 7.90 -6.99
N LEU A 106 16.27 8.15 -7.66
CA LEU A 106 16.21 9.00 -8.85
C LEU A 106 16.03 10.48 -8.48
N SER A 107 15.07 10.78 -7.60
CA SER A 107 14.75 12.14 -7.16
C SER A 107 13.83 12.15 -5.95
N ASP A 108 14.20 12.96 -4.93
CA ASP A 108 13.34 13.22 -3.77
C ASP A 108 11.99 13.82 -4.15
N GLN A 109 11.97 14.71 -5.15
CA GLN A 109 10.73 15.32 -5.64
C GLN A 109 9.82 14.29 -6.30
N LEU A 110 10.39 13.39 -7.11
CA LEU A 110 9.64 12.32 -7.76
C LEU A 110 9.04 11.35 -6.72
N ALA A 111 9.82 10.99 -5.71
CA ALA A 111 9.35 10.15 -4.61
C ALA A 111 8.23 10.83 -3.80
N ALA A 112 8.34 12.15 -3.55
CA ALA A 112 7.30 12.90 -2.85
C ALA A 112 5.99 13.01 -3.66
N ASP A 113 6.09 13.22 -4.97
CA ASP A 113 4.91 13.23 -5.85
C ASP A 113 4.25 11.85 -5.91
N PHE A 114 5.04 10.78 -5.91
CA PHE A 114 4.56 9.41 -5.81
C PHE A 114 3.83 9.13 -4.48
N ASP A 115 4.44 9.49 -3.34
CA ASP A 115 3.82 9.36 -2.02
C ASP A 115 2.47 10.08 -1.96
N ARG A 116 2.35 11.23 -2.62
CA ARG A 116 1.10 11.98 -2.70
C ARG A 116 0.01 11.22 -3.45
N VAL A 117 0.35 10.49 -4.51
CA VAL A 117 -0.61 9.64 -5.24
C VAL A 117 -1.09 8.49 -4.36
N VAL A 118 -0.17 7.80 -3.67
CA VAL A 118 -0.51 6.72 -2.73
C VAL A 118 -1.42 7.24 -1.61
N ALA A 119 -1.11 8.41 -1.04
CA ALA A 119 -1.91 9.04 -0.01
C ALA A 119 -3.33 9.39 -0.48
N LEU A 120 -3.49 9.83 -1.74
CA LEU A 120 -4.81 10.07 -2.34
C LEU A 120 -5.60 8.77 -2.51
N ALA A 121 -4.95 7.70 -2.98
CA ALA A 121 -5.56 6.38 -3.10
C ALA A 121 -6.05 5.87 -1.73
N SER A 122 -5.20 5.92 -0.70
CA SER A 122 -5.60 5.52 0.66
C SER A 122 -6.74 6.39 1.23
N SER A 123 -6.61 7.72 1.15
CA SER A 123 -7.62 8.69 1.63
C SER A 123 -9.00 8.43 0.99
N SER A 124 -9.05 7.97 -0.26
CA SER A 124 -10.31 7.65 -0.93
C SER A 124 -11.11 6.59 -0.18
N LEU A 125 -10.43 5.53 0.30
CA LEU A 125 -11.06 4.45 1.04
C LEU A 125 -11.28 4.86 2.50
N GLU A 126 -10.27 5.36 3.18
CA GLU A 126 -10.35 5.72 4.61
C GLU A 126 -11.46 6.72 4.88
N ARG A 127 -11.62 7.72 4.00
CA ARG A 127 -12.58 8.82 4.17
C ARG A 127 -13.85 8.67 3.36
N ASN A 128 -13.99 7.57 2.61
CA ASN A 128 -15.09 7.34 1.68
C ASN A 128 -15.26 8.48 0.66
N ARG A 129 -14.16 8.89 0.02
CA ARG A 129 -14.10 10.00 -0.94
C ARG A 129 -13.65 9.52 -2.32
N PRO A 130 -14.57 9.09 -3.21
CA PRO A 130 -14.23 8.59 -4.54
C PRO A 130 -13.38 9.58 -5.37
N ALA A 131 -13.60 10.88 -5.19
CA ALA A 131 -12.85 11.94 -5.86
C ALA A 131 -11.35 11.95 -5.54
N ASP A 132 -10.91 11.36 -4.43
CA ASP A 132 -9.48 11.24 -4.14
C ASP A 132 -8.83 10.13 -4.99
N ALA A 133 -9.53 9.01 -5.23
CA ALA A 133 -9.08 7.96 -6.15
C ALA A 133 -9.03 8.49 -7.60
N ASP A 134 -10.02 9.27 -8.01
CA ASP A 134 -10.04 9.91 -9.34
C ASP A 134 -8.86 10.87 -9.54
N LYS A 135 -8.43 11.56 -8.49
CA LYS A 135 -7.22 12.40 -8.53
C LYS A 135 -5.96 11.56 -8.65
N ALA A 136 -5.86 10.48 -7.88
CA ALA A 136 -4.74 9.56 -7.98
C ALA A 136 -4.61 9.03 -9.43
N LEU A 137 -5.73 8.66 -10.06
CA LEU A 137 -5.79 8.18 -11.44
C LEU A 137 -5.29 9.22 -12.46
N ARG A 138 -5.50 10.51 -12.19
CA ARG A 138 -5.04 11.61 -13.05
C ARG A 138 -3.57 11.98 -12.82
N PHE A 139 -3.05 11.80 -11.61
CA PHE A 139 -1.69 12.21 -11.26
C PHE A 139 -0.64 11.14 -11.53
N LEU A 140 -0.97 9.85 -11.37
CA LEU A 140 0.00 8.78 -11.62
C LEU A 140 0.58 8.80 -13.06
N PRO A 141 -0.21 9.07 -14.13
CA PRO A 141 0.35 9.20 -15.47
C PRO A 141 1.40 10.31 -15.61
N LEU A 142 1.28 11.40 -14.84
CA LEU A 142 2.25 12.49 -14.85
C LEU A 142 3.60 12.05 -14.27
N ILE A 143 3.58 11.14 -13.29
CA ILE A 143 4.78 10.51 -12.72
C ILE A 143 5.40 9.53 -13.74
N ILE A 144 4.57 8.75 -14.43
CA ILE A 144 5.03 7.84 -15.50
C ILE A 144 5.72 8.61 -16.64
N ASP A 145 5.19 9.80 -16.96
CA ASP A 145 5.76 10.67 -17.97
C ASP A 145 7.03 11.36 -17.49
N SER A 146 7.12 11.78 -16.22
CA SER A 146 8.31 12.44 -15.68
C SER A 146 9.54 11.53 -15.65
N LEU A 147 9.33 10.20 -15.55
CA LEU A 147 10.40 9.20 -15.65
C LEU A 147 11.18 9.25 -16.97
N LYS A 148 10.63 9.82 -18.04
CA LYS A 148 11.35 9.98 -19.33
C LYS A 148 12.54 10.95 -19.23
N ASN A 149 12.64 11.70 -18.14
CA ASN A 149 13.68 12.70 -17.90
C ASN A 149 14.85 12.18 -17.07
N PHE A 150 14.85 10.90 -16.70
CA PHE A 150 15.91 10.21 -15.96
C PHE A 150 16.49 9.09 -16.82
#